data_AF-A0A5S4ESV2-F1
#
_entry.id   AF-A0A5S4ESV2-F1
#
_cell.length_a   1.000
_cell.length_b   1.000
_cell.length_c   1.000
_cell.angle_alpha   90.00
_cell.angle_beta   90.00
_cell.angle_gamma   90.00
#
_symmetry.space_group_name_H-M   'P 1'
#
loop_
_entity.id
_entity.type
_entity.pdbx_description
1 polymer ?
#
loop_
_entity_poly.entity_id
_entity_poly.type
_entity_poly.pdbx_seq_one_letter_code
_entity_poly.pdbx_strand_id
1 'polypeptide(L)'
;MGNPTDFHLTPGQTCDLDGADILLPRTDANTTSADKGYDADQRVLEPLAEAGKTALIPPKRHCVESRDDDRDLYKTRHLIENFF
;
A
#
# COMPACT_ATOMS: atom_id res chain seq x y z
N MET A 1 -15.37 -11.63 -6.08
CA MET A 1 -16.03 -10.71 -5.14
C MET A 1 -14.99 -9.68 -4.70
N GLY A 2 -14.88 -8.56 -5.43
CA GLY A 2 -14.04 -7.42 -5.07
C GLY A 2 -14.80 -6.45 -4.18
N ASN A 3 -15.13 -6.89 -2.95
CA ASN A 3 -15.87 -6.05 -2.01
C ASN A 3 -14.90 -5.19 -1.20
N PRO A 4 -15.19 -3.90 -1.03
CA PRO A 4 -14.39 -3.01 -0.21
C PRO A 4 -14.45 -3.42 1.26
N THR A 5 -13.30 -3.34 1.96
CA THR A 5 -13.19 -3.69 3.38
C THR A 5 -13.51 -2.52 4.29
N ASP A 6 -13.16 -1.29 3.89
CA ASP A 6 -13.46 -0.04 4.60
C ASP A 6 -13.40 1.15 3.62
N PHE A 7 -13.89 2.32 4.04
CA PHE A 7 -13.82 3.56 3.25
C PHE A 7 -13.58 4.78 4.13
N HIS A 8 -12.78 5.71 3.61
CA HIS A 8 -12.57 7.02 4.20
C HIS A 8 -12.87 8.11 3.16
N LEU A 9 -13.73 9.06 3.50
CA LEU A 9 -14.14 10.14 2.60
C LEU A 9 -13.28 11.38 2.84
N THR A 10 -12.57 11.82 1.80
CA THR A 10 -11.80 13.06 1.78
C THR A 10 -12.39 14.05 0.77
N PRO A 11 -12.10 15.36 0.88
CA PRO A 11 -12.45 16.33 -0.16
C PRO A 11 -11.87 15.90 -1.52
N GLY A 12 -12.60 16.13 -2.63
CA GLY A 12 -12.21 15.62 -3.96
C GLY A 12 -10.88 16.14 -4.54
N GLN A 13 -10.21 17.08 -3.87
CA GLN A 13 -8.91 17.64 -4.24
C GLN A 13 -7.74 16.89 -3.58
N THR A 14 -8.04 16.00 -2.62
CA THR A 14 -7.06 15.41 -1.71
C THR A 14 -6.30 14.28 -2.38
N CYS A 15 -5.03 14.09 -2.02
CA CYS A 15 -4.24 12.97 -2.51
C CYS A 15 -4.73 11.66 -1.88
N ASP A 16 -4.63 10.55 -2.61
CA ASP A 16 -4.97 9.23 -2.07
C ASP A 16 -4.11 8.87 -0.83
N LEU A 17 -2.87 9.38 -0.78
CA LEU A 17 -1.97 9.21 0.36
C LEU A 17 -2.53 9.77 1.68
N ASP A 18 -3.47 10.72 1.64
CA ASP A 18 -4.15 11.23 2.83
C ASP A 18 -5.30 10.34 3.33
N GLY A 19 -5.74 9.38 2.52
CA GLY A 19 -6.62 8.30 2.97
C GLY A 19 -5.84 7.05 3.38
N ALA A 20 -4.68 6.83 2.75
CA ALA A 20 -3.85 5.64 2.95
C ALA A 20 -3.30 5.53 4.39
N ASP A 21 -2.83 6.63 4.97
CA ASP A 21 -2.35 6.68 6.37
C ASP A 21 -3.46 6.36 7.39
N ILE A 22 -4.72 6.54 7.03
CA ILE A 22 -5.87 6.22 7.87
C ILE A 22 -6.32 4.77 7.68
N LEU A 23 -6.41 4.31 6.43
CA LEU A 23 -7.01 3.01 6.09
C LEU A 23 -6.03 1.83 6.20
N LEU A 24 -4.79 2.02 5.77
CA LEU A 24 -3.82 0.92 5.69
C LEU A 24 -3.44 0.35 7.08
N PRO A 25 -3.24 1.17 8.14
CA PRO A 25 -2.99 0.64 9.48
C PRO A 25 -4.17 -0.13 10.08
N ARG A 26 -5.40 0.21 9.67
CA ARG A 26 -6.65 -0.37 10.22
C ARG A 26 -7.04 -1.70 9.57
N THR A 27 -6.41 -2.05 8.46
CA THR A 27 -6.65 -3.32 7.76
C THR A 27 -6.19 -4.50 8.61
N ASP A 28 -6.95 -5.59 8.69
CA ASP A 28 -6.57 -6.79 9.47
C ASP A 28 -5.38 -7.57 8.87
N ALA A 29 -4.94 -7.25 7.65
CA ALA A 29 -3.82 -7.93 7.00
C ALA A 29 -2.49 -7.63 7.70
N ASN A 30 -1.67 -8.67 7.86
CA ASN A 30 -0.28 -8.54 8.34
C ASN A 30 0.66 -8.01 7.24
N THR A 31 0.29 -8.20 5.98
CA THR A 31 1.07 -7.78 4.83
C THR A 31 0.18 -7.01 3.87
N THR A 32 0.63 -5.83 3.47
CA THR A 32 -0.09 -4.93 2.58
C THR A 32 0.71 -4.78 1.28
N SER A 33 0.11 -5.16 0.16
CA SER A 33 0.67 -4.89 -1.18
C SER A 33 -0.05 -3.73 -1.83
N ALA A 34 0.69 -2.76 -2.33
CA ALA A 34 0.14 -1.58 -3.00
C ALA A 34 1.00 -1.20 -4.21
N ASP A 35 0.42 -0.39 -5.09
CA ASP A 35 1.15 0.10 -6.26
C ASP A 35 2.34 1.00 -5.86
N LYS A 36 3.31 1.08 -6.76
CA LYS A 36 4.48 1.97 -6.68
C LYS A 36 4.14 3.42 -6.35
N GLY A 37 2.95 3.91 -6.71
CA GLY A 37 2.45 5.23 -6.31
C GLY A 37 2.46 5.47 -4.78
N TYR A 38 2.26 4.41 -3.99
CA TYR A 38 2.20 4.41 -2.52
C TYR A 38 3.57 4.25 -1.85
N ASP A 39 4.67 4.24 -2.60
CA ASP A 39 6.00 4.38 -2.01
C ASP A 39 6.15 5.79 -1.44
N ALA A 40 5.78 5.93 -0.17
CA ALA A 40 5.83 7.15 0.63
C ALA A 40 6.17 6.77 2.07
N ASP A 41 7.35 7.16 2.54
CA ASP A 41 7.84 6.87 3.90
C ASP A 41 6.84 7.28 4.97
N GLN A 42 6.61 8.58 5.11
CA GLN A 42 5.85 9.14 6.23
C GLN A 42 4.35 8.79 6.22
N ARG A 43 3.75 8.60 5.05
CA ARG A 43 2.29 8.43 4.92
C ARG A 43 1.85 6.98 4.71
N VAL A 44 2.77 6.08 4.36
CA VAL A 44 2.40 4.68 4.07
C VAL A 44 3.30 3.73 4.83
N LEU A 45 4.62 3.85 4.68
CA LEU A 45 5.55 2.84 5.20
C LEU A 45 5.74 2.96 6.71
N GLU A 46 5.92 4.17 7.23
CA GLU A 46 6.00 4.43 8.67
C GLU A 46 4.71 4.01 9.39
N PRO A 47 3.50 4.42 8.96
CA PRO A 47 2.26 3.95 9.59
C PRO A 47 2.06 2.43 9.54
N LEU A 48 2.46 1.78 8.44
CA LEU A 48 2.41 0.32 8.33
C LEU A 48 3.40 -0.35 9.30
N ALA A 49 4.63 0.16 9.37
CA ALA A 49 5.65 -0.35 10.28
C ALA A 49 5.26 -0.15 11.76
N GLU A 50 4.70 1.01 12.12
CA GLU A 50 4.17 1.29 13.46
C GLU A 50 2.99 0.37 13.80
N ALA A 51 2.16 0.03 12.82
CA ALA A 51 1.09 -0.96 12.96
C ALA A 51 1.59 -2.42 12.97
N GLY A 52 2.90 -2.66 12.87
CA GLY A 52 3.50 -4.00 12.86
C GLY A 52 3.23 -4.78 11.57
N LYS A 53 3.01 -4.09 10.45
CA LYS A 53 2.63 -4.66 9.16
C LYS A 53 3.78 -4.58 8.15
N THR A 54 3.86 -5.58 7.28
CA THR A 54 4.85 -5.63 6.20
C THR A 54 4.32 -4.95 4.94
N ALA A 55 5.08 -4.00 4.38
CA ALA A 55 4.75 -3.33 3.13
C ALA A 55 5.43 -4.02 1.93
N LEU A 56 4.64 -4.50 0.98
CA LEU A 56 5.08 -5.03 -0.33
C LEU A 56 4.79 -4.00 -1.42
N ILE A 57 5.56 -2.92 -1.41
CA ILE A 57 5.39 -1.75 -2.27
C ILE A 57 6.69 -1.52 -3.03
N PRO A 58 6.69 -1.63 -4.38
CA PRO A 58 7.90 -1.43 -5.16
C PRO A 58 8.40 0.00 -5.03
N PRO A 59 9.73 0.22 -4.86
CA PRO A 59 10.27 1.56 -4.70
C PRO A 59 10.12 2.40 -5.98
N LYS A 60 9.88 3.70 -5.81
CA LYS A 60 9.92 4.77 -6.83
C LYS A 60 11.28 4.80 -7.52
N ARG A 61 11.28 5.11 -8.82
CA ARG A 61 12.54 5.18 -9.61
C ARG A 61 13.54 6.21 -9.07
N HIS A 62 13.04 7.22 -8.35
CA HIS A 62 13.83 8.27 -7.72
C HIS A 62 13.93 8.09 -6.20
N CYS A 63 13.55 6.92 -5.66
CA CYS A 63 13.73 6.65 -4.24
C CYS A 63 15.23 6.55 -3.93
N VAL A 64 15.69 7.30 -2.92
CA VAL A 64 17.10 7.39 -2.55
C VAL A 64 17.59 6.08 -1.93
N GLU A 65 16.72 5.41 -1.18
CA GLU A 65 16.99 4.12 -0.56
C GLU A 65 16.21 3.03 -1.29
N SER A 66 16.91 2.26 -2.11
CA SER A 66 16.30 1.09 -2.75
C SER A 66 16.12 0.01 -1.68
N ARG A 67 14.86 -0.25 -1.31
CA ARG A 67 14.50 -1.36 -0.41
C ARG A 67 14.50 -2.66 -1.19
N ASP A 68 14.82 -3.76 -0.52
CA ASP A 68 14.64 -5.10 -1.07
C ASP A 68 13.12 -5.36 -1.17
N ASP A 69 12.61 -5.33 -2.39
CA ASP A 69 11.22 -5.63 -2.72
C ASP A 69 11.17 -7.03 -3.34
N ASP A 70 10.34 -7.91 -2.77
CA ASP A 70 10.14 -9.25 -3.27
C ASP A 70 9.29 -9.19 -4.54
N ARG A 71 9.97 -8.90 -5.67
CA ARG A 71 9.32 -8.68 -6.96
C ARG A 71 8.55 -9.90 -7.43
N ASP A 72 8.96 -11.10 -7.04
CA ASP A 72 8.23 -12.31 -7.39
C ASP A 72 6.93 -12.42 -6.61
N LEU A 73 6.94 -12.06 -5.32
CA LEU A 73 5.72 -11.92 -4.54
C LEU A 73 4.81 -10.80 -5.10
N TYR A 74 5.36 -9.65 -5.48
CA TYR A 74 4.59 -8.55 -6.09
C TYR A 74 3.94 -8.97 -7.42
N LYS A 75 4.62 -9.77 -8.25
CA LYS A 75 4.04 -10.30 -9.50
C LYS A 75 2.79 -11.14 -9.24
N THR A 76 2.70 -11.84 -8.12
CA THR A 76 1.52 -12.67 -7.82
C THR A 76 0.22 -11.86 -7.73
N ARG A 77 0.30 -10.52 -7.55
CA ARG A 77 -0.85 -9.61 -7.60
C ARG A 77 -1.65 -9.73 -8.90
N HIS A 78 -0.99 -10.01 -10.03
CA HIS A 78 -1.68 -10.20 -11.31
C HIS A 78 -2.67 -11.37 -11.27
N LEU A 79 -2.46 -12.37 -10.41
CA LEU A 79 -3.37 -13.50 -10.26
C LEU A 79 -4.67 -13.07 -9.59
N ILE A 80 -4.59 -12.11 -8.69
CA ILE A 80 -5.74 -11.52 -8.00
C ILE A 80 -6.44 -10.51 -8.91
N GLU A 81 -5.67 -9.62 -9.56
CA GLU A 81 -6.20 -8.60 -10.48
C GLU A 81 -6.90 -9.20 -11.70
N ASN A 82 -6.42 -10.31 -12.24
CA ASN A 82 -7.07 -10.97 -13.38
C ASN A 82 -8.30 -11.81 -12.99
N PHE A 83 -8.51 -12.05 -11.69
CA PHE A 83 -9.61 -12.87 -11.20
C PHE A 83 -10.87 -12.04 -10.88
N PHE A 84 -10.76 -10.72 -10.82
CA PHE A 84 -11.85 -9.81 -10.46
C PHE A 84 -12.17 -8.77 -11.53
#